data_AF-E0Y200-F1
#
_entry.id   AF-E0Y200-F1
#
_cell.length_a   1.000
_cell.length_b   1.000
_cell.length_c   1.000
_cell.angle_alpha   90.00
_cell.angle_beta   90.00
_cell.angle_gamma   90.00
#
_symmetry.space_group_name_H-M   'P 1'
#
loop_
_entity.id
_entity.type
_entity.pdbx_description
1 polymer ?
#
loop_
_entity_poly.entity_id
_entity_poly.type
_entity_poly.pdbx_seq_one_letter_code
_entity_poly.pdbx_strand_id
1 'polypeptide(L)'
;MILFREEHTPRTLVESVDFISAPGTSPANVYRPGGPAALVTGRCVFSFDRQQGRFTLASIHPWSSAKEVRDKTGFAFDEPEACPVTPPPNPTMLTMIRGPIRDRIAETYPAFACDVLKDDSSA
;
A
#
# COMPACT_ATOMS: atom_id res chain seq x y z
N MET A 1 8.53 -4.13 8.12
CA MET A 1 7.28 -4.70 7.58
C MET A 1 6.64 -3.69 6.63
N ILE A 2 6.08 -4.13 5.51
CA ILE A 2 5.23 -3.29 4.65
C ILE A 2 3.80 -3.77 4.81
N LEU A 3 2.87 -2.85 5.04
CA LEU A 3 1.45 -3.13 5.16
C LEU A 3 0.79 -2.97 3.78
N PHE A 4 -0.08 -3.90 3.40
CA PHE A 4 -0.88 -3.82 2.18
C PHE A 4 -2.37 -3.81 2.56
N ARG A 5 -3.11 -2.82 2.05
CA ARG A 5 -4.56 -2.73 2.24
C ARG A 5 -5.22 -2.10 1.02
N GLU A 6 -5.82 -2.91 0.17
CA GLU A 6 -6.49 -2.41 -1.04
C GLU A 6 -7.64 -1.43 -0.70
N GLU A 7 -8.53 -1.80 0.23
CA GLU A 7 -9.63 -0.95 0.70
C GLU A 7 -9.09 0.30 1.44
N HIS A 8 -9.19 1.47 0.80
CA HIS A 8 -8.83 2.77 1.37
C HIS A 8 -10.10 3.53 1.80
N THR A 9 -10.57 3.28 3.03
CA THR A 9 -11.74 3.94 3.60
C THR A 9 -11.50 4.33 5.06
N PRO A 10 -12.27 5.29 5.61
CA PRO A 10 -12.17 5.63 7.03
C PRO A 10 -12.49 4.47 7.98
N ARG A 11 -13.15 3.41 7.47
CA ARG A 11 -13.46 2.20 8.23
C ARG A 11 -12.24 1.29 8.41
N THR A 12 -11.32 1.28 7.45
CA THR A 12 -10.10 0.46 7.50
C THR A 12 -8.88 1.23 7.98
N LEU A 13 -8.86 2.55 7.76
CA LEU A 13 -7.79 3.47 8.13
C LEU A 13 -8.25 4.35 9.30
N VAL A 14 -8.47 3.74 10.46
CA VAL A 14 -9.06 4.37 11.65
C VAL A 14 -8.04 5.11 12.51
N GLU A 15 -8.50 6.07 13.32
CA GLU A 15 -7.68 6.73 14.35
C GLU A 15 -7.19 5.76 15.42
N SER A 16 -8.06 4.85 15.87
CA SER A 16 -7.73 3.80 16.83
C SER A 16 -8.34 2.48 16.40
N VAL A 17 -7.54 1.42 16.46
CA VAL A 17 -8.02 0.05 16.26
C VAL A 17 -8.65 -0.49 17.54
N ASP A 18 -9.62 -1.39 17.42
CA ASP A 18 -10.24 -2.05 18.57
C ASP A 18 -9.27 -3.02 19.26
N PHE A 19 -8.34 -3.61 18.51
CA PHE A 19 -7.38 -4.58 19.00
C PHE A 19 -6.03 -4.46 18.29
N ILE A 20 -4.95 -4.35 19.07
CA ILE A 20 -3.58 -4.28 18.56
C ILE A 20 -3.01 -5.70 18.44
N SER A 21 -3.10 -6.29 17.25
CA SER A 21 -2.44 -7.57 16.93
C SER A 21 -0.94 -7.40 16.67
N ALA A 22 -0.57 -6.31 16.00
CA ALA A 22 0.80 -5.95 15.68
C ALA A 22 1.02 -4.45 15.98
N PRO A 23 1.77 -4.09 17.03
CA PRO A 23 1.99 -2.69 17.38
C PRO A 23 2.89 -1.99 16.34
N GLY A 24 2.52 -0.76 15.98
CA GLY A 24 3.30 0.08 15.07
C GLY A 24 4.59 0.62 15.68
N THR A 25 4.57 0.93 16.98
CA THR A 25 5.73 1.35 17.78
C THR A 25 5.79 0.53 19.06
N SER A 26 6.91 0.57 19.76
CA SER A 26 7.06 -0.06 21.09
C SER A 26 7.56 0.98 22.09
N PRO A 27 7.22 0.84 23.39
CA PRO A 27 7.81 1.67 24.43
C PRO A 27 9.34 1.62 24.38
N ALA A 28 10.02 2.71 24.78
CA ALA A 28 11.46 2.85 24.65
C ALA A 28 12.27 1.74 25.36
N ASN A 29 11.72 1.18 26.44
CA ASN A 29 12.32 0.09 27.22
C ASN A 29 11.97 -1.32 26.70
N VAL A 30 11.20 -1.43 25.61
CA VAL A 30 10.80 -2.71 25.02
C VAL A 30 11.52 -2.90 23.69
N TYR A 31 12.54 -3.76 23.70
CA TYR A 31 13.22 -4.13 22.46
C TYR A 31 12.36 -5.11 21.65
N ARG A 32 11.73 -4.59 20.60
CA ARG A 32 11.03 -5.39 19.59
C ARG A 32 11.62 -5.05 18.21
N PRO A 33 12.39 -5.95 17.59
CA PRO A 33 12.89 -5.69 16.25
C PRO A 33 11.73 -5.60 15.25
N GLY A 34 11.78 -4.61 14.36
CA GLY A 34 10.82 -4.48 13.26
C GLY A 34 9.99 -3.19 13.29
N GLY A 35 8.70 -3.32 13.00
CA GLY A 35 7.78 -2.19 12.82
C GLY A 35 7.48 -1.86 11.35
N PRO A 36 6.44 -1.05 11.12
CA PRO A 36 6.05 -0.61 9.79
C PRO A 36 7.17 0.23 9.17
N ALA A 37 7.38 0.01 7.89
CA ALA A 37 8.23 0.83 7.04
C ALA A 37 7.37 1.64 6.05
N ALA A 38 6.28 1.03 5.58
CA ALA A 38 5.34 1.66 4.66
C ALA A 38 3.94 1.01 4.78
N LEU A 39 2.95 1.75 4.29
CA LEU A 39 1.59 1.26 4.02
C LEU A 39 1.25 1.57 2.56
N VAL A 40 0.95 0.53 1.79
CA VAL A 40 0.48 0.63 0.40
C VAL A 40 -1.01 0.36 0.37
N THR A 41 -1.76 1.27 -0.25
CA THR A 41 -3.22 1.15 -0.39
C THR A 41 -3.65 1.19 -1.85
N GLY A 42 -4.95 1.06 -2.13
CA GLY A 42 -5.47 1.29 -3.49
C GLY A 42 -5.33 2.73 -4.01
N ARG A 43 -4.83 3.68 -3.20
CA ARG A 43 -4.79 5.13 -3.52
C ARG A 43 -3.44 5.80 -3.40
N CYS A 44 -2.59 5.31 -2.50
CA CYS A 44 -1.33 5.97 -2.16
C CYS A 44 -0.37 5.02 -1.45
N VAL A 45 0.86 5.51 -1.30
CA VAL A 45 1.89 4.93 -0.43
C VAL A 45 2.15 5.91 0.71
N PHE A 46 2.09 5.42 1.95
CA PHE A 46 2.63 6.10 3.12
C PHE A 46 3.98 5.50 3.51
N SER A 47 4.94 6.34 3.90
CA SER A 47 6.11 5.93 4.66
C SER A 47 5.84 6.07 6.16
N PHE A 48 6.54 5.29 6.99
CA PHE A 48 6.42 5.40 8.44
C PHE A 48 7.64 6.09 9.05
N ASP A 49 7.42 7.24 9.69
CA ASP A 49 8.43 7.91 10.50
C ASP A 49 8.51 7.21 11.87
N ARG A 50 9.60 6.50 12.10
CA ARG A 50 9.83 5.78 13.36
C ARG A 50 10.10 6.70 14.55
N GLN A 51 10.66 7.88 14.33
CA GLN A 51 10.94 8.83 15.40
C GLN A 51 9.65 9.50 15.88
N GLN A 52 8.77 9.85 14.94
CA GLN A 52 7.49 10.49 15.24
C GLN A 52 6.35 9.49 15.49
N GLY A 53 6.55 8.22 15.14
CA GLY A 53 5.58 7.15 15.33
C GLY A 53 4.32 7.29 14.47
N ARG A 54 4.42 7.91 13.28
CA ARG A 54 3.28 8.23 12.41
C ARG A 54 3.58 8.03 10.94
N PHE A 55 2.54 8.07 10.12
CA PHE A 55 2.65 7.96 8.67
C PHE A 55 2.86 9.33 8.01
N THR A 56 3.64 9.34 6.93
CA THR A 56 3.82 10.47 6.03
C THR A 56 3.43 10.04 4.61
N LEU A 57 2.70 10.89 3.88
CA LEU A 57 2.29 10.62 2.51
C LEU A 57 3.51 10.64 1.58
N ALA A 58 3.86 9.48 1.02
CA ALA A 58 5.06 9.33 0.20
C ALA A 58 4.78 9.46 -1.31
N SER A 59 3.66 8.93 -1.80
CA SER A 59 3.20 9.17 -3.17
C SER A 59 1.70 8.88 -3.33
N ILE A 60 1.08 9.49 -4.34
CA ILE A 60 -0.34 9.28 -4.68
C ILE A 60 -0.43 8.52 -6.00
N HIS A 61 -1.31 7.53 -6.10
CA HIS A 61 -1.49 6.79 -7.35
C HIS A 61 -2.14 7.67 -8.43
N PRO A 62 -1.86 7.43 -9.72
CA PRO A 62 -2.31 8.30 -10.82
C PRO A 62 -3.83 8.56 -10.89
N TRP A 63 -4.65 7.64 -10.37
CA TRP A 63 -6.11 7.72 -10.36
C TRP A 63 -6.69 8.31 -9.06
N SER A 64 -5.86 8.86 -8.18
CA SER A 64 -6.26 9.41 -6.88
C SER A 64 -5.75 10.84 -6.71
N SER A 65 -6.21 11.53 -5.65
CA SER A 65 -5.76 12.88 -5.30
C SER A 65 -5.41 13.00 -3.81
N ALA A 66 -4.64 14.02 -3.43
CA ALA A 66 -4.30 14.29 -2.04
C ALA A 66 -5.56 14.57 -1.19
N LYS A 67 -6.52 15.30 -1.76
CA LYS A 67 -7.83 15.53 -1.14
C LYS A 67 -8.55 14.21 -0.86
N GLU A 68 -8.61 13.31 -1.84
CA GLU A 68 -9.29 12.02 -1.66
C GLU A 68 -8.61 11.15 -0.60
N VAL A 69 -7.28 11.11 -0.58
CA VAL A 69 -6.52 10.41 0.47
C VAL A 69 -6.88 10.98 1.85
N ARG A 70 -6.91 12.31 2.00
CA ARG A 70 -7.28 12.96 3.25
C ARG A 70 -8.71 12.64 3.67
N ASP A 71 -9.67 12.79 2.75
CA ASP A 71 -11.10 12.55 3.02
C ASP A 71 -11.40 11.08 3.37
N LYS A 72 -10.53 10.15 2.94
CA LYS A 72 -10.71 8.70 3.13
C LYS A 72 -9.78 8.08 4.17
N THR A 73 -8.94 8.88 4.84
CA THR A 73 -8.07 8.43 5.93
C THR A 73 -8.60 8.96 7.26
N GLY A 74 -8.88 8.07 8.20
CA GLY A 74 -9.41 8.41 9.52
C GLY A 74 -8.35 8.72 10.58
N PHE A 75 -7.07 8.45 10.32
CA PHE A 75 -5.96 8.88 11.19
C PHE A 75 -5.24 10.11 10.63
N ALA A 76 -4.59 10.87 11.51
CA ALA A 76 -3.72 11.97 11.10
C ALA A 76 -2.41 11.45 10.48
N PHE A 77 -1.94 12.12 9.42
CA PHE A 77 -0.69 11.83 8.76
C PHE A 77 -0.03 13.13 8.30
N ASP A 78 1.29 13.10 8.09
CA ASP A 78 2.02 14.23 7.55
C ASP A 78 1.99 14.21 6.01
N GLU A 79 1.85 15.39 5.40
CA GLU A 79 1.77 15.53 3.94
C GLU A 79 2.81 16.56 3.48
N PRO A 80 3.67 16.22 2.50
CA PRO A 80 4.59 17.20 1.93
C PRO A 80 3.83 18.23 1.09
N GLU A 81 4.40 19.44 0.95
CA GLU A 81 3.81 20.52 0.14
C GLU A 81 3.49 20.08 -1.31
N ALA A 82 4.38 19.27 -1.89
CA ALA A 82 4.18 18.64 -3.18
C ALA A 82 4.42 17.13 -3.07
N CYS A 83 3.35 16.35 -2.98
CA CYS A 83 3.43 14.90 -2.98
C CYS A 83 3.60 14.36 -4.41
N PRO A 84 4.60 13.51 -4.69
CA PRO A 84 4.80 12.97 -6.02
C PRO A 84 3.73 11.95 -6.39
N VAL A 85 3.48 11.79 -7.69
CA VAL A 85 2.65 10.72 -8.23
C VAL A 85 3.46 9.43 -8.28
N THR A 86 2.84 8.30 -7.92
CA THR A 86 3.47 6.97 -8.04
C THR A 86 3.78 6.69 -9.51
N PRO A 87 5.05 6.37 -9.86
CA PRO A 87 5.41 6.12 -11.25
C PRO A 87 4.71 4.87 -11.79
N PRO A 88 4.41 4.82 -13.10
CA PRO A 88 3.87 3.61 -13.71
C PRO A 88 4.90 2.47 -13.63
N PRO A 89 4.44 1.20 -13.63
CA PRO A 89 5.35 0.06 -13.65
C PRO A 89 6.24 0.07 -14.89
N ASN A 90 7.47 -0.46 -14.73
CA ASN A 90 8.38 -0.69 -15.85
C ASN A 90 7.74 -1.70 -16.85
N PRO A 91 7.77 -1.43 -18.17
CA PRO A 91 7.23 -2.35 -19.18
C PRO A 91 7.77 -3.79 -19.07
N THR A 92 9.07 -3.98 -18.83
CA THR A 92 9.67 -5.31 -18.66
C THR A 92 9.09 -6.03 -17.44
N MET A 93 8.82 -5.30 -16.36
CA MET A 93 8.18 -5.85 -15.17
C MET A 93 6.75 -6.30 -15.47
N LEU A 94 5.99 -5.51 -16.25
CA LEU A 94 4.63 -5.87 -16.65
C LEU A 94 4.62 -7.14 -17.50
N THR A 95 5.54 -7.28 -18.46
CA THR A 95 5.68 -8.51 -19.25
C THR A 95 5.97 -9.71 -18.35
N MET A 96 6.85 -9.57 -17.36
CA MET A 96 7.14 -10.64 -16.40
C MET A 96 5.92 -11.03 -15.55
N ILE A 97 5.19 -10.03 -15.04
CA ILE A 97 3.99 -10.24 -14.21
C ILE A 97 2.88 -10.95 -15.00
N ARG A 98 2.64 -10.53 -16.25
CA ARG A 98 1.55 -11.01 -17.10
C ARG A 98 1.88 -12.27 -17.89
N GLY A 99 3.16 -12.66 -17.99
CA GLY A 99 3.61 -13.91 -18.60
C GLY A 99 4.02 -14.95 -17.56
N PRO A 100 5.32 -15.19 -17.34
CA PRO A 100 5.80 -16.32 -16.55
C PRO A 100 5.32 -16.33 -15.10
N ILE A 101 5.12 -15.17 -14.47
CA ILE A 101 4.59 -15.10 -13.11
C ILE A 101 3.10 -15.49 -13.09
N ARG A 102 2.31 -14.95 -14.02
CA ARG A 102 0.90 -15.29 -14.21
C ARG A 102 0.73 -16.79 -14.42
N ASP A 103 1.53 -17.40 -15.29
CA ASP A 103 1.40 -18.83 -15.63
C ASP A 103 1.62 -19.71 -14.39
N ARG A 104 2.61 -19.38 -13.56
CA ARG A 104 2.86 -20.07 -12.29
C ARG A 104 1.73 -19.85 -11.27
N ILE A 105 1.15 -18.65 -11.24
CA ILE A 105 -0.01 -18.38 -10.37
C ILE A 105 -1.24 -19.14 -10.86
N ALA A 106 -1.42 -19.28 -12.17
CA ALA A 106 -2.57 -19.96 -12.77
C ALA A 106 -2.66 -21.44 -12.40
N GLU A 107 -1.52 -22.10 -12.12
CA GLU A 107 -1.49 -23.49 -11.61
C GLU A 107 -2.28 -23.64 -10.30
N THR A 108 -2.28 -22.61 -9.44
CA THR A 108 -2.97 -22.63 -8.13
C THR A 108 -4.26 -21.80 -8.13
N TYR A 109 -4.28 -20.66 -8.83
CA TYR A 109 -5.36 -19.68 -8.83
C TYR A 109 -5.76 -19.28 -10.27
N PRO A 110 -6.36 -20.21 -11.04
CA PRO A 110 -6.63 -20.01 -12.47
C PRO A 110 -7.58 -18.84 -12.75
N ALA A 111 -8.65 -18.69 -11.95
CA ALA A 111 -9.59 -17.58 -12.11
C ALA A 111 -8.92 -16.22 -11.88
N PHE A 112 -8.11 -16.09 -10.82
CA PHE A 112 -7.37 -14.85 -10.54
C PHE A 112 -6.39 -14.50 -11.67
N ALA A 113 -5.65 -15.48 -12.19
CA ALA A 113 -4.72 -15.27 -13.29
C ALA A 113 -5.43 -14.84 -14.60
N CYS A 114 -6.65 -15.31 -14.82
CA CYS A 114 -7.49 -14.91 -15.95
C CYS A 114 -8.12 -13.53 -15.77
N ASP A 115 -8.58 -13.18 -14.56
CA ASP A 115 -9.37 -11.97 -14.34
C ASP A 115 -8.52 -10.73 -14.05
N VAL A 116 -7.44 -10.90 -13.27
CA VAL A 116 -6.65 -9.80 -12.69
C VAL A 116 -5.31 -9.63 -13.41
N LEU A 117 -4.67 -10.73 -13.80
CA LEU A 117 -3.34 -10.70 -14.45
C LEU A 117 -3.41 -10.79 -15.98
N LYS A 118 -4.50 -10.30 -16.58
CA LYS A 118 -4.72 -10.36 -18.04
C LYS A 118 -3.50 -9.87 -18.81
N ASP A 119 -3.15 -10.63 -19.84
CA ASP A 119 -2.19 -10.19 -20.83
C ASP A 119 -2.91 -9.29 -21.83
N ASP A 120 -2.54 -8.02 -21.87
CA ASP A 120 -3.08 -7.05 -22.84
C ASP A 120 -2.60 -7.34 -24.28
N SER A 121 -1.72 -8.33 -24.46
CA SER A 121 -1.17 -8.75 -25.76
C SER A 121 -2.13 -9.62 -26.59
N SER A 122 -3.37 -9.84 -26.12
CA SER A 122 -4.42 -10.58 -26.81
C SER A 122 -5.60 -9.68 -27.17
N ALA A 123 -5.36 -8.71 -28.06
CA ALA A 123 -6.39 -7.95 -28.77
C ALA A 123 -5.97 -7.76 -30.24
#